data_AF-A0A940UYJ8-F1
#
_entry.id   AF-A0A940UYJ8-F1
#
_cell.length_a   1.000
_cell.length_b   1.000
_cell.length_c   1.000
_cell.angle_alpha   90.00
_cell.angle_beta   90.00
_cell.angle_gamma   90.00
#
_symmetry.space_group_name_H-M   'P 1'
#
loop_
_entity.id
_entity.type
_entity.pdbx_description
1 polymer ?
#
loop_
_entity_poly.entity_id
_entity_poly.type
_entity_poly.pdbx_seq_one_letter_code
_entity_poly.pdbx_strand_id
1 'polypeptide(L)'
;MKAFAVAICVLVLLAVLIVFAPHYLAYTDKPQKAEAVVLFLGNEYRQRRAEAVRLIQDGYADYLLIPAYGKITEAPDMGRTARNAIPSRRSHYPGIYEDTHIEVLEAKRIMDKKGLTSAIFVSSPYHMRRIRLIVNRVFTDTG
;
A
#
# COMPACT_ATOMS: atom_id res chain seq x y z
N MET A 1 -47.52 -4.10 5.59
CA MET A 1 -47.00 -4.77 4.38
C MET A 1 -45.89 -3.98 3.68
N LYS A 2 -46.09 -2.70 3.31
CA LYS A 2 -45.06 -1.89 2.61
C LYS A 2 -43.75 -1.73 3.40
N ALA A 3 -43.83 -1.41 4.70
CA ALA A 3 -42.64 -1.26 5.55
C ALA A 3 -41.84 -2.57 5.68
N PHE A 4 -42.53 -3.71 5.72
CA PHE A 4 -41.90 -5.03 5.78
C PHE A 4 -41.18 -5.38 4.47
N ALA A 5 -41.79 -5.06 3.32
CA ALA A 5 -41.15 -5.21 2.02
C ALA A 5 -39.91 -4.31 1.88
N VAL A 6 -39.98 -3.05 2.34
CA VAL A 6 -38.83 -2.13 2.34
C VAL A 6 -37.70 -2.67 3.22
N ALA A 7 -38.00 -3.16 4.43
CA ALA A 7 -37.00 -3.74 5.32
C ALA A 7 -36.30 -4.95 4.67
N ILE A 8 -37.05 -5.83 4.00
CA ILE A 8 -36.49 -6.96 3.25
C ILE A 8 -35.59 -6.46 2.11
N CYS A 9 -36.04 -5.47 1.33
CA CYS A 9 -35.23 -4.90 0.25
C CYS A 9 -33.90 -4.31 0.77
N VAL A 10 -33.92 -3.60 1.91
CA VAL A 10 -32.71 -3.06 2.54
C VAL A 10 -31.77 -4.18 3.01
N LEU A 11 -32.30 -5.23 3.63
CA LEU A 11 -31.50 -6.38 4.06
C LEU A 11 -30.86 -7.11 2.88
N VAL A 12 -31.60 -7.31 1.79
CA VAL A 12 -31.07 -7.92 0.56
C VAL A 12 -29.97 -7.04 -0.04
N LEU A 13 -30.17 -5.72 -0.10
CA LEU A 13 -29.16 -4.79 -0.60
C LEU A 13 -27.88 -4.84 0.26
N LEU A 14 -28.01 -4.83 1.59
CA LEU A 14 -26.87 -4.95 2.50
C LEU A 14 -26.14 -6.29 2.33
N ALA A 15 -26.87 -7.39 2.16
CA ALA A 15 -26.27 -8.70 1.92
C ALA A 15 -25.47 -8.73 0.61
N VAL A 16 -26.02 -8.15 -0.47
CA VAL A 16 -25.31 -7.98 -1.74
C VAL A 16 -24.03 -7.17 -1.52
N LEU A 17 -24.11 -6.00 -0.88
CA LEU A 17 -22.94 -5.16 -0.62
C LEU A 17 -21.85 -5.91 0.17
N ILE A 18 -22.22 -6.68 1.19
CA ILE A 18 -21.28 -7.46 2.01
C ILE A 18 -20.58 -8.54 1.18
N VAL A 19 -21.30 -9.24 0.31
CA VAL A 19 -20.73 -10.32 -0.54
C VAL A 19 -19.79 -9.77 -1.60
N PHE A 20 -20.13 -8.61 -2.20
CA PHE A 20 -19.33 -8.02 -3.27
C PHE A 20 -18.19 -7.11 -2.78
N ALA A 21 -18.24 -6.60 -1.54
CA ALA A 21 -17.23 -5.70 -1.01
C ALA A 21 -15.78 -6.24 -1.05
N PRO A 22 -15.49 -7.51 -0.68
CA PRO A 22 -14.12 -8.04 -0.71
C PRO A 22 -13.53 -8.05 -2.12
N HIS A 23 -14.34 -8.40 -3.13
CA HIS A 23 -13.92 -8.42 -4.53
C HIS A 23 -13.63 -7.02 -5.06
N TYR A 24 -14.39 -6.01 -4.62
CA TYR A 24 -14.14 -4.62 -4.97
C TYR A 24 -12.88 -4.07 -4.28
N LEU A 25 -12.61 -4.47 -3.04
CA LEU A 25 -11.44 -4.05 -2.26
C LEU A 25 -10.15 -4.72 -2.76
N ALA A 26 -10.23 -5.98 -3.18
CA ALA A 26 -9.13 -6.71 -3.78
C ALA A 26 -8.77 -6.08 -5.14
N TYR A 27 -7.66 -5.36 -5.17
CA TYR A 27 -7.20 -4.65 -6.37
C TYR A 27 -5.72 -4.93 -6.59
N THR A 28 -5.36 -5.33 -7.81
CA THR A 28 -3.95 -5.55 -8.17
C THR A 28 -3.77 -5.20 -9.65
N ASP A 29 -2.86 -4.28 -9.92
CA ASP A 29 -2.37 -4.03 -11.29
C ASP A 29 -1.33 -5.07 -11.68
N LYS A 30 -1.20 -5.31 -12.99
CA LYS A 30 -0.04 -6.07 -13.48
C LYS A 30 1.22 -5.23 -13.22
N PRO A 31 2.28 -5.80 -12.60
CA PRO A 31 3.49 -5.05 -12.30
C PRO A 31 4.15 -4.58 -13.60
N GLN A 32 4.55 -3.31 -13.61
CA GLN A 32 5.37 -2.70 -14.65
C GLN A 32 6.74 -2.35 -14.05
N LYS A 33 7.79 -2.30 -14.88
CA LYS A 33 9.11 -1.88 -14.40
C LYS A 33 9.04 -0.48 -13.79
N ALA A 34 9.71 -0.30 -12.66
CA ALA A 34 9.79 0.94 -11.92
C ALA A 34 11.15 1.03 -11.24
N GLU A 35 11.45 2.18 -10.63
CA GLU A 35 12.71 2.36 -9.92
C GLU A 35 12.65 1.78 -8.51
N ALA A 36 11.48 1.81 -7.86
CA ALA A 36 11.31 1.29 -6.49
C ALA A 36 10.14 0.32 -6.33
N VAL A 37 10.28 -0.61 -5.40
CA VAL A 37 9.18 -1.36 -4.77
C VAL A 37 8.96 -0.76 -3.37
N VAL A 38 7.74 -0.29 -3.12
CA VAL A 38 7.32 0.28 -1.82
C VAL A 38 6.51 -0.76 -1.06
N LEU A 39 7.06 -1.28 0.03
CA LEU A 39 6.43 -2.30 0.86
C LEU A 39 5.73 -1.69 2.08
N PHE A 40 4.40 -1.80 2.13
CA PHE A 40 3.60 -1.35 3.28
C PHE A 40 3.55 -2.40 4.38
N LEU A 41 3.65 -1.94 5.63
CA LEU A 41 3.43 -2.81 6.79
C LEU A 41 1.96 -3.11 7.02
N GLY A 42 1.71 -4.20 7.73
CA GLY A 42 0.37 -4.62 8.14
C GLY A 42 0.29 -6.12 8.35
N ASN A 43 -0.94 -6.60 8.50
CA ASN A 43 -1.21 -8.03 8.56
C ASN A 43 -0.69 -8.73 7.30
N GLU A 44 -0.38 -10.03 7.41
CA GLU A 44 0.17 -10.82 6.29
C GLU A 44 1.55 -10.31 5.79
N TYR A 45 2.30 -9.60 6.63
CA TYR A 45 3.63 -9.04 6.28
C TYR A 45 4.56 -10.04 5.60
N ARG A 46 4.51 -11.33 5.96
CA ARG A 46 5.29 -12.38 5.29
C ARG A 46 4.97 -12.49 3.79
N GLN A 47 3.69 -12.48 3.42
CA GLN A 47 3.26 -12.58 2.02
C GLN A 47 3.59 -11.29 1.26
N ARG A 48 3.31 -10.12 1.87
CA ARG A 48 3.65 -8.82 1.28
C ARG A 48 5.15 -8.70 1.00
N ARG A 49 5.98 -9.12 1.97
CA ARG A 49 7.43 -9.12 1.84
C ARG A 49 7.90 -10.11 0.77
N ALA A 50 7.32 -11.32 0.73
CA ALA A 50 7.67 -12.30 -0.30
C ALA A 50 7.40 -11.75 -1.70
N GLU A 51 6.27 -11.07 -1.90
CA GLU A 51 5.94 -10.43 -3.18
C GLU A 51 6.91 -9.28 -3.52
N ALA A 52 7.21 -8.41 -2.55
CA ALA A 52 8.17 -7.33 -2.77
C ALA A 52 9.57 -7.86 -3.15
N VAL A 53 10.03 -8.91 -2.46
CA VAL A 53 11.31 -9.57 -2.77
C VAL A 53 11.27 -10.21 -4.15
N ARG A 54 10.18 -10.89 -4.51
CA ARG A 54 9.99 -11.50 -5.84
C ARG A 54 10.08 -10.46 -6.94
N LEU A 55 9.38 -9.32 -6.81
CA LEU A 55 9.41 -8.25 -7.81
C LEU A 55 10.83 -7.71 -8.05
N ILE A 56 11.62 -7.52 -6.98
CA ILE A 56 13.02 -7.13 -7.13
C ILE A 56 13.84 -8.23 -7.83
N GLN A 57 13.71 -9.49 -7.38
CA GLN A 57 14.45 -10.62 -7.96
C GLN A 57 14.13 -10.84 -9.43
N ASP A 58 12.88 -10.61 -9.84
CA ASP A 58 12.41 -10.67 -11.22
C ASP A 58 12.85 -9.43 -12.04
N GLY A 59 13.56 -8.46 -11.44
CA GLY A 59 14.12 -7.29 -12.11
C GLY A 59 13.10 -6.19 -12.43
N TYR A 60 12.02 -6.10 -11.64
CA TYR A 60 11.02 -5.02 -11.79
C TYR A 60 11.45 -3.69 -11.20
N ALA A 61 12.38 -3.68 -10.23
CA ALA A 61 12.95 -2.47 -9.65
C ALA A 61 14.27 -2.74 -8.93
N ASP A 62 15.05 -1.67 -8.71
CA ASP A 62 16.38 -1.74 -8.08
C ASP A 62 16.35 -1.36 -6.59
N TYR A 63 15.34 -0.60 -6.17
CA TYR A 63 15.18 -0.14 -4.79
C TYR A 63 14.01 -0.81 -4.08
N LEU A 64 14.22 -1.20 -2.82
CA LEU A 64 13.17 -1.58 -1.88
C LEU A 64 13.03 -0.49 -0.81
N LEU A 65 11.83 0.09 -0.71
CA LEU A 65 11.47 1.14 0.24
C LEU A 65 10.43 0.60 1.23
N ILE A 66 10.70 0.74 2.52
CA ILE A 66 9.76 0.40 3.59
C ILE A 66 9.43 1.67 4.39
N PRO A 67 8.28 2.34 4.11
CA PRO A 67 8.00 3.68 4.63
C PRO A 67 7.91 3.72 6.15
N ALA A 68 7.27 2.73 6.78
CA ALA A 68 7.16 2.64 8.23
C ALA A 68 8.50 2.59 8.98
N TYR A 69 9.60 2.25 8.29
CA TYR A 69 10.94 2.27 8.83
C TYR A 69 11.77 3.48 8.39
N GLY A 70 11.26 4.29 7.46
CA GLY A 70 12.02 5.35 6.80
C GLY A 70 13.24 4.83 6.04
N LYS A 71 13.22 3.56 5.59
CA LYS A 71 14.38 2.88 4.99
C LYS A 71 14.16 2.65 3.51
N ILE A 72 15.20 2.94 2.73
CA ILE A 72 15.34 2.52 1.34
C ILE A 72 16.65 1.74 1.21
N THR A 73 16.64 0.65 0.45
CA THR A 73 17.78 -0.24 0.24
C THR A 73 17.83 -0.65 -1.22
N GLU A 74 19.02 -0.67 -1.80
CA GLU A 74 19.27 -1.11 -3.17
C GLU A 74 19.57 -2.62 -3.21
N ALA A 75 19.32 -3.28 -4.34
CA ALA A 75 19.72 -4.68 -4.53
C ALA A 75 21.25 -4.79 -4.43
N PRO A 76 21.84 -5.88 -3.87
CA PRO A 76 21.22 -7.12 -3.41
C PRO A 76 21.07 -7.27 -1.87
N ASP A 77 21.42 -6.26 -1.06
CA ASP A 77 21.55 -6.38 0.42
C ASP A 77 20.20 -6.48 1.19
N MET A 78 19.09 -6.64 0.47
CA MET A 78 17.71 -6.41 0.92
C MET A 78 17.17 -7.43 1.96
N GLY A 79 17.66 -8.67 1.95
CA GLY A 79 17.16 -9.74 2.82
C GLY A 79 17.43 -9.53 4.32
N ARG A 80 18.38 -8.66 4.67
CA ARG A 80 18.78 -8.36 6.05
C ARG A 80 18.10 -7.09 6.59
N THR A 81 17.93 -6.06 5.76
CA THR A 81 17.41 -4.75 6.20
C THR A 81 15.95 -4.80 6.67
N ALA A 82 15.13 -5.65 6.06
CA ALA A 82 13.73 -5.86 6.46
C ALA A 82 13.53 -6.65 7.76
N ARG A 83 14.57 -7.32 8.28
CA ARG A 83 14.49 -8.14 9.52
C ARG A 83 14.74 -7.35 10.80
N ASN A 84 15.58 -6.32 10.73
CA ASN A 84 16.10 -5.62 11.91
C ASN A 84 15.57 -4.17 12.04
N ALA A 85 14.49 -3.84 11.35
CA ALA A 85 13.97 -2.48 11.34
C ALA A 85 12.88 -2.30 12.42
N ILE A 86 13.12 -1.35 13.32
CA ILE A 86 12.13 -0.90 14.31
C ILE A 86 11.33 0.23 13.66
N PRO A 87 9.98 0.24 13.75
CA PRO A 87 9.15 1.34 13.25
C PRO A 87 9.67 2.68 13.79
N SER A 88 9.85 3.67 12.92
CA SER A 88 10.29 4.98 13.38
C SER A 88 9.20 5.59 14.27
N ARG A 89 9.49 5.73 15.56
CA ARG A 89 8.56 6.25 16.57
C ARG A 89 8.52 7.79 16.53
N ARG A 90 7.78 8.33 15.56
CA ARG A 90 6.93 9.54 15.61
C ARG A 90 6.72 10.06 14.19
N SER A 91 5.49 9.93 13.72
CA SER A 91 5.02 10.67 12.57
C SER A 91 5.13 12.17 12.86
N HIS A 92 5.79 12.91 11.98
CA HIS A 92 5.81 14.39 12.02
C HIS A 92 4.54 14.97 11.38
N TYR A 93 3.64 14.11 10.89
CA TYR A 93 2.40 14.52 10.27
C TYR A 93 1.31 14.77 11.31
N PRO A 94 0.36 15.68 11.03
CA PRO A 94 -0.82 15.90 11.87
C PRO A 94 -1.55 14.59 12.20
N GLY A 95 -2.06 14.47 13.44
CA GLY A 95 -2.79 13.27 13.91
C GLY A 95 -4.13 12.99 13.21
N ILE A 96 -4.52 13.82 12.24
CA ILE A 96 -5.67 13.58 11.35
C ILE A 96 -5.38 12.53 10.27
N TYR A 97 -4.11 12.25 9.98
CA TYR A 97 -3.73 11.28 8.96
C TYR A 97 -3.71 9.87 9.55
N GLU A 98 -4.30 8.92 8.81
CA GLU A 98 -4.21 7.50 9.12
C GLU A 98 -2.84 6.92 8.71
N ASP A 99 -2.46 5.81 9.33
CA ASP A 99 -1.12 5.21 9.18
C ASP A 99 -0.76 4.92 7.71
N THR A 100 -1.70 4.45 6.88
CA THR A 100 -1.40 4.20 5.46
C THR A 100 -1.15 5.51 4.72
N HIS A 101 -1.85 6.58 5.07
CA HIS A 101 -1.61 7.90 4.48
C HIS A 101 -0.23 8.42 4.86
N ILE A 102 0.16 8.26 6.13
CA ILE A 102 1.50 8.60 6.62
C ILE A 102 2.57 7.79 5.86
N GLU A 103 2.38 6.48 5.67
CA GLU A 103 3.31 5.65 4.90
C GLU A 103 3.43 6.10 3.44
N VAL A 104 2.33 6.52 2.79
CA VAL A 104 2.38 7.06 1.42
C VAL A 104 3.14 8.39 1.36
N LEU A 105 2.89 9.30 2.31
CA LEU A 105 3.62 10.58 2.39
C LEU A 105 5.11 10.36 2.62
N GLU A 106 5.46 9.41 3.49
CA GLU A 106 6.84 9.05 3.78
C GLU A 106 7.53 8.39 2.58
N ALA A 107 6.81 7.53 1.85
CA ALA A 107 7.28 6.97 0.58
C ALA A 107 7.62 8.09 -0.41
N LYS A 108 6.69 9.04 -0.62
CA LYS A 108 6.90 10.18 -1.51
C LYS A 108 8.14 10.99 -1.09
N ARG A 109 8.23 11.36 0.19
CA ARG A 109 9.36 12.13 0.74
C ARG A 109 10.71 11.46 0.49
N ILE A 110 10.79 10.14 0.66
CA ILE A 110 12.01 9.36 0.44
C ILE A 110 12.33 9.24 -1.06
N MET A 111 11.33 9.01 -1.89
CA MET A 111 11.47 8.96 -3.35
C MET A 111 11.95 10.30 -3.91
N ASP A 112 11.32 11.42 -3.53
CA ASP A 112 11.71 12.77 -3.93
C ASP A 112 13.17 13.05 -3.55
N LYS A 113 13.58 12.70 -2.32
CA LYS A 113 14.97 12.87 -1.84
C LYS A 113 15.98 12.05 -2.65
N LYS A 114 15.55 10.92 -3.22
CA LYS A 114 16.37 10.02 -4.04
C LYS A 114 16.25 10.29 -5.54
N GLY A 115 15.37 11.20 -5.96
CA GLY A 115 15.11 11.47 -7.38
C GLY A 115 14.36 10.34 -8.09
N LEU A 116 13.62 9.49 -7.35
CA LEU A 116 12.85 8.38 -7.92
C LEU A 116 11.47 8.87 -8.35
N THR A 117 11.07 8.51 -9.56
CA THR A 117 9.84 8.98 -10.22
C THR A 117 8.80 7.89 -10.42
N SER A 118 9.19 6.62 -10.29
CA SER A 118 8.32 5.47 -10.48
C SER A 118 8.43 4.44 -9.36
N ALA A 119 7.28 3.89 -8.94
CA ALA A 119 7.25 2.86 -7.90
C ALA A 119 6.13 1.83 -8.10
N ILE A 120 6.40 0.61 -7.66
CA ILE A 120 5.41 -0.46 -7.48
C ILE A 120 5.05 -0.52 -5.99
N PHE A 121 3.79 -0.28 -5.66
CA PHE A 121 3.30 -0.35 -4.28
C PHE A 121 2.84 -1.78 -3.95
N VAL A 122 3.30 -2.33 -2.83
CA VAL A 122 3.03 -3.71 -2.39
C VAL A 122 2.39 -3.72 -1.01
N SER A 123 1.20 -4.32 -0.94
CA SER A 123 0.44 -4.56 0.29
C SER A 123 -0.43 -5.80 0.11
N SER A 124 -1.31 -6.13 1.06
CA SER A 124 -2.27 -7.20 0.85
C SER A 124 -3.45 -6.75 0.00
N PRO A 125 -4.08 -7.66 -0.79
CA PRO A 125 -5.03 -7.28 -1.84
C PRO A 125 -6.15 -6.34 -1.37
N TYR A 126 -6.68 -6.56 -0.16
CA TYR A 126 -7.78 -5.78 0.39
C TYR A 126 -7.42 -4.31 0.73
N HIS A 127 -6.13 -4.00 0.88
CA HIS A 127 -5.67 -2.62 1.16
C HIS A 127 -5.23 -1.87 -0.09
N MET A 128 -5.04 -2.57 -1.20
CA MET A 128 -4.49 -1.97 -2.42
C MET A 128 -5.41 -0.90 -3.01
N ARG A 129 -6.74 -1.07 -2.92
CA ARG A 129 -7.70 -0.05 -3.37
C ARG A 129 -7.55 1.27 -2.60
N ARG A 130 -7.42 1.20 -1.26
CA ARG A 130 -7.16 2.37 -0.40
C ARG A 130 -5.84 3.01 -0.75
N ILE A 131 -4.78 2.21 -0.86
CA ILE A 131 -3.44 2.70 -1.21
C ILE A 131 -3.47 3.43 -2.55
N ARG A 132 -4.13 2.87 -3.57
CA ARG A 132 -4.27 3.52 -4.88
C ARG A 132 -4.90 4.92 -4.78
N LEU A 133 -5.99 5.06 -4.01
CA LEU A 133 -6.67 6.36 -3.86
C LEU A 133 -5.75 7.39 -3.20
N ILE A 134 -5.01 6.99 -2.17
CA ILE A 134 -4.10 7.87 -1.45
C ILE A 134 -2.89 8.22 -2.32
N VAL A 135 -2.27 7.23 -2.96
CA VAL A 135 -1.13 7.42 -3.89
C VAL A 135 -1.51 8.38 -5.00
N ASN A 136 -2.65 8.18 -5.66
CA ASN A 136 -3.10 9.07 -6.72
C ASN A 136 -3.22 10.51 -6.23
N ARG A 137 -3.72 10.72 -5.00
CA ARG A 137 -3.82 12.06 -4.42
C ARG A 137 -2.43 12.65 -4.13
N VAL A 138 -1.60 11.91 -3.39
CA VAL A 138 -0.30 12.38 -2.90
C VAL A 138 0.71 12.61 -4.03
N PHE A 139 0.67 11.82 -5.10
CA PHE A 139 1.61 11.91 -6.23
C PHE A 139 1.09 12.75 -7.41
N THR A 140 -0.19 13.11 -7.46
CA THR A 140 -0.74 13.99 -8.52
C THR A 140 -0.89 15.44 -8.07
N ASP A 141 -1.10 15.71 -6.76
CA ASP A 141 -1.32 17.06 -6.22
C ASP A 141 -0.05 17.96 -6.17
N THR A 142 1.04 17.59 -6.85
CA THR A 142 2.28 18.42 -6.94
C THR A 142 2.47 19.13 -8.28
N GLY A 143 1.36 19.48 -8.95
CA GLY A 143 1.36 20.38 -10.10
C GLY A 143 1.72 21.83 -9.72
#